data_AF-A0AAV2RIZ5-F1
#
_entry.id   AF-A0AAV2RIZ5-F1
#
_cell.length_a   1.000
_cell.length_b   1.000
_cell.length_c   1.000
_cell.angle_alpha   90.00
_cell.angle_beta   90.00
_cell.angle_gamma   90.00
#
_symmetry.space_group_name_H-M   'P 1'
#
loop_
_entity.id
_entity.type
_entity.pdbx_description
1 polymer ?
#
loop_
_entity_poly.entity_id
_entity_poly.type
_entity_poly.pdbx_seq_one_letter_code
_entity_poly.pdbx_strand_id
1 'polypeptide(L)'
;MSMMMNESSPVTTMLPHYDSGLPSLYEAPPAPPKPRLMFKMPRVVPDQKTKFESDELFRRLARETEQVRYTGYRDRPTEERRQKFQSQCRDGYTEIAFTSSGTNLQLSFSPTQGGYSSDVDFNKEPGKVHIRSRFIMNGVCVRWKGYVDLERLDGIGCLEFDEDCARVEDQQLREEIEKYKAKLREFEDKSRGPFKNFTSFGGGK
;
A
#
# COMPACT_ATOMS: atom_id res chain seq x y z
N MET A 1 76.50 38.72 4.71
CA MET A 1 76.52 39.81 3.71
C MET A 1 75.87 39.26 2.44
N SER A 2 74.67 39.74 2.09
CA SER A 2 73.89 39.50 0.84
C SER A 2 73.56 38.04 0.45
N MET A 3 72.42 37.66 -0.13
CA MET A 3 71.24 38.34 -0.68
C MET A 3 70.09 37.32 -0.89
N MET A 4 68.86 37.79 -0.66
CA MET A 4 67.62 37.68 -1.48
C MET A 4 66.88 36.36 -1.82
N MET A 5 65.56 36.60 -1.97
CA MET A 5 64.45 35.85 -2.63
C MET A 5 63.63 34.95 -1.69
N ASN A 6 62.29 34.98 -1.57
CA ASN A 6 61.25 35.51 -2.48
C ASN A 6 59.89 35.78 -1.75
N GLU A 7 59.15 36.78 -2.28
CA GLU A 7 57.70 37.11 -2.33
C GLU A 7 56.62 36.21 -1.68
N SER A 8 55.39 36.62 -1.34
CA SER A 8 54.55 37.82 -1.58
C SER A 8 53.23 37.65 -0.79
N SER A 9 52.52 38.74 -0.45
CA SER A 9 51.04 38.90 -0.54
C SER A 9 50.55 40.21 0.12
N PRO A 10 49.55 40.91 -0.46
CA PRO A 10 49.16 42.26 -0.05
C PRO A 10 48.12 42.29 1.10
N VAL A 11 48.20 43.36 1.87
CA VAL A 11 47.32 43.70 3.01
C VAL A 11 45.99 44.25 2.50
N THR A 12 44.87 43.57 2.80
CA THR A 12 43.51 44.10 2.63
C THR A 12 43.12 44.94 3.85
N THR A 13 42.83 46.21 3.59
CA THR A 13 42.28 47.21 4.51
C THR A 13 40.92 46.79 5.07
N MET A 14 40.79 46.77 6.39
CA MET A 14 39.52 46.60 7.12
C MET A 14 38.71 47.90 7.06
N LEU A 15 37.50 47.87 6.48
CA LEU A 15 36.49 48.94 6.62
C LEU A 15 35.44 48.53 7.67
N PRO A 16 34.90 49.49 8.44
CA PRO A 16 34.03 49.22 9.59
C PRO A 16 32.62 48.84 9.13
N HIS A 17 32.03 47.84 9.80
CA HIS A 17 30.64 47.46 9.65
C HIS A 17 29.73 48.60 10.14
N TYR A 18 29.02 49.26 9.22
CA TYR A 18 27.89 50.12 9.54
C TYR A 18 26.62 49.26 9.53
N ASP A 19 26.01 49.12 10.70
CA ASP A 19 24.70 48.51 10.90
C ASP A 19 23.64 49.47 10.33
N SER A 20 23.04 49.10 9.20
CA SER A 20 21.91 49.81 8.61
C SER A 20 20.68 48.90 8.61
N GLY A 21 19.89 49.03 9.66
CA GLY A 21 18.57 48.41 9.78
C GLY A 21 17.59 48.96 8.75
N LEU A 22 17.32 48.16 7.71
CA LEU A 22 16.13 48.28 6.88
C LEU A 22 15.16 47.17 7.29
N PRO A 23 13.92 47.49 7.71
CA PRO A 23 12.92 46.46 7.97
C PRO A 23 12.53 45.82 6.65
N SER A 24 12.75 44.50 6.54
CA SER A 24 12.26 43.65 5.47
C SER A 24 10.73 43.68 5.44
N LEU A 25 10.14 44.69 4.79
CA LEU A 25 8.73 44.77 4.50
C LEU A 25 8.42 43.82 3.32
N TYR A 26 7.52 42.89 3.57
CA TYR A 26 7.11 41.73 2.75
C TYR A 26 7.93 40.45 2.95
N GLU A 27 7.99 39.96 4.18
CA GLU A 27 8.01 38.51 4.39
C GLU A 27 6.62 37.98 3.99
N ALA A 28 6.57 37.27 2.85
CA ALA A 28 5.34 36.63 2.40
C ALA A 28 4.82 35.73 3.54
N PRO A 29 3.52 35.78 3.88
CA PRO A 29 2.98 34.93 4.94
C PRO A 29 3.34 33.48 4.61
N PRO A 30 3.82 32.69 5.59
CA PRO A 30 4.22 31.31 5.36
C PRO A 30 3.04 30.61 4.70
N ALA A 31 3.25 30.13 3.47
CA ALA A 31 2.25 29.38 2.75
C ALA A 31 1.70 28.29 3.70
N PRO A 32 0.38 28.13 3.81
CA PRO A 32 -0.17 27.12 4.71
C PRO A 32 0.50 25.79 4.35
N PRO A 33 0.99 25.03 5.36
CA PRO A 33 1.72 23.80 5.10
C PRO A 33 0.86 22.94 4.20
N LYS A 34 1.41 22.60 3.01
CA LYS A 34 0.73 21.73 2.05
C LYS A 34 0.15 20.57 2.84
N PRO A 35 -1.17 20.33 2.79
CA PRO A 35 -1.77 19.26 3.56
C PRO A 35 -0.95 18.01 3.26
N ARG A 36 -0.38 17.40 4.31
CA ARG A 36 0.31 16.11 4.19
C ARG A 36 -0.79 15.13 3.87
N LEU A 37 -1.12 15.03 2.58
CA LEU A 37 -1.99 13.99 2.09
C LEU A 37 -1.24 12.70 2.36
N MET A 38 -1.72 12.03 3.38
CA MET A 38 -1.60 10.61 3.56
C MET A 38 -2.20 9.94 2.33
N PHE A 39 -1.45 9.92 1.23
CA PHE A 39 -1.55 8.89 0.23
C PHE A 39 -1.43 7.58 1.01
N LYS A 40 -2.55 6.89 1.23
CA LYS A 40 -2.44 5.44 1.35
C LYS A 40 -1.96 5.01 -0.03
N MET A 41 -0.66 4.79 -0.14
CA MET A 41 0.02 4.34 -1.34
C MET A 41 -0.87 3.31 -2.05
N PRO A 42 -1.05 3.38 -3.39
CA PRO A 42 -1.95 2.49 -4.10
C PRO A 42 -1.69 1.05 -3.67
N ARG A 43 -2.67 0.42 -3.01
CA ARG A 43 -2.52 -0.96 -2.53
C ARG A 43 -2.38 -1.92 -3.70
N VAL A 44 -2.82 -1.53 -4.89
CA VAL A 44 -2.88 -2.36 -6.10
C VAL A 44 -2.06 -1.76 -7.24
N VAL A 45 -1.45 -2.61 -8.06
CA VAL A 45 -0.72 -2.21 -9.27
C VAL A 45 -1.69 -1.89 -10.41
N PRO A 46 -1.32 -1.03 -11.39
CA PRO A 46 -2.19 -0.70 -12.52
C PRO A 46 -2.58 -1.92 -13.39
N ASP A 47 -1.63 -2.78 -13.74
CA ASP A 47 -1.84 -3.96 -14.60
C ASP A 47 -1.84 -5.27 -13.80
N GLN A 48 -2.81 -5.42 -12.89
CA GLN A 48 -2.86 -6.56 -11.97
C GLN A 48 -2.92 -7.91 -12.70
N LYS A 49 -3.72 -7.99 -13.77
CA LYS A 49 -3.89 -9.23 -14.57
C LYS A 49 -2.58 -9.68 -15.20
N THR A 50 -1.90 -8.77 -15.90
CA THR A 50 -0.59 -9.03 -16.49
C THR A 50 0.43 -9.43 -15.43
N LYS A 51 0.44 -8.76 -14.27
CA LYS A 51 1.33 -9.12 -13.16
C LYS A 51 1.04 -10.53 -12.63
N PHE A 52 -0.24 -10.90 -12.48
CA PHE A 52 -0.63 -12.24 -12.04
C PHE A 52 -0.19 -13.35 -13.01
N GLU A 53 -0.32 -13.12 -14.32
CA GLU A 53 0.04 -14.13 -15.34
C GLU A 53 1.57 -14.21 -15.55
N SER A 54 2.26 -13.08 -15.46
CA SER A 54 3.71 -12.99 -15.73
C SER A 54 4.59 -13.37 -14.54
N ASP A 55 4.17 -13.15 -13.30
CA ASP A 55 4.99 -13.45 -12.12
C ASP A 55 5.10 -14.96 -11.87
N GLU A 56 6.32 -15.46 -11.66
CA GLU A 56 6.55 -16.87 -11.35
C GLU A 56 5.89 -17.31 -10.04
N LEU A 57 5.83 -16.43 -9.04
CA LEU A 57 5.20 -16.73 -7.76
C LEU A 57 3.72 -17.06 -7.97
N PHE A 58 2.99 -16.18 -8.65
CA PHE A 58 1.57 -16.40 -8.94
C PHE A 58 1.36 -17.62 -9.84
N ARG A 59 2.19 -17.81 -10.87
CA ARG A 59 2.09 -18.97 -11.76
C ARG A 59 2.28 -20.31 -11.05
N ARG A 60 3.12 -20.34 -9.99
CA ARG A 60 3.29 -21.52 -9.13
C ARG A 60 2.08 -21.71 -8.22
N LEU A 61 1.63 -20.64 -7.54
CA LEU A 61 0.52 -20.69 -6.58
C LEU A 61 -0.87 -20.85 -7.22
N ALA A 62 -1.02 -20.52 -8.50
CA ALA A 62 -2.28 -20.63 -9.24
C ALA A 62 -2.57 -22.05 -9.76
N ARG A 63 -1.62 -22.98 -9.63
CA ARG A 63 -1.80 -24.38 -10.05
C ARG A 63 -2.87 -25.03 -9.18
N GLU A 64 -3.85 -25.68 -9.83
CA GLU A 64 -5.03 -26.25 -9.16
C GLU A 64 -4.71 -27.38 -8.17
N THR A 65 -3.54 -28.02 -8.27
CA THR A 65 -3.16 -29.20 -7.48
C THR A 65 -2.10 -28.92 -6.41
N GLU A 66 -1.91 -27.66 -6.00
CA GLU A 66 -0.86 -27.35 -5.03
C GLU A 66 -1.22 -27.83 -3.63
N GLN A 67 -0.33 -28.63 -3.05
CA GLN A 67 -0.55 -29.20 -1.74
C GLN A 67 -0.34 -28.16 -0.65
N VAL A 68 -1.35 -27.98 0.18
CA VAL A 68 -1.34 -27.03 1.29
C VAL A 68 -1.38 -27.73 2.64
N ARG A 69 -0.86 -27.07 3.67
CA ARG A 69 -0.88 -27.58 5.05
C ARG A 69 -1.14 -26.46 6.04
N TYR A 70 -1.93 -26.76 7.06
CA TYR A 70 -2.10 -25.86 8.19
C TYR A 70 -0.82 -25.77 9.03
N THR A 71 -0.33 -24.54 9.23
CA THR A 71 0.95 -24.28 9.90
C THR A 71 0.83 -23.81 11.33
N GLY A 72 -0.38 -23.60 11.86
CA GLY A 72 -0.57 -23.15 13.23
C GLY A 72 -0.25 -24.23 14.28
N TYR A 73 0.16 -23.79 15.47
CA TYR A 73 0.38 -24.60 16.69
C TYR A 73 1.21 -25.86 16.47
N ARG A 74 2.32 -25.79 15.72
CA ARG A 74 3.15 -26.98 15.40
C ARG A 74 3.79 -27.66 16.61
N ASP A 75 3.90 -26.94 17.73
CA ASP A 75 4.38 -27.42 19.02
C ASP A 75 3.36 -28.30 19.78
N ARG A 76 2.10 -28.31 19.35
CA ARG A 76 1.00 -29.00 20.04
C ARG A 76 0.69 -30.38 19.46
N PRO A 77 0.10 -31.29 20.25
CA PRO A 77 -0.40 -32.57 19.75
C PRO A 77 -1.42 -32.38 18.62
N THR A 78 -1.44 -33.29 17.65
CA THR A 78 -2.32 -33.19 16.47
C THR A 78 -3.78 -32.98 16.83
N GLU A 79 -4.27 -33.63 17.88
CA GLU A 79 -5.68 -33.50 18.32
C GLU A 79 -6.03 -32.06 18.75
N GLU A 80 -5.16 -31.43 19.54
CA GLU A 80 -5.34 -30.02 19.93
C GLU A 80 -5.27 -29.10 18.69
N ARG A 81 -4.36 -29.41 17.75
CA ARG A 81 -4.22 -28.65 16.50
C ARG A 81 -5.48 -28.73 15.64
N ARG A 82 -6.15 -29.88 15.57
CA ARG A 82 -7.42 -30.06 14.84
C ARG A 82 -8.52 -29.19 15.41
N GLN A 83 -8.68 -29.22 16.73
CA GLN A 83 -9.68 -28.40 17.41
C GLN A 83 -9.41 -26.91 17.23
N LYS A 84 -8.14 -26.49 17.34
CA LYS A 84 -7.73 -25.10 17.09
C LYS A 84 -7.96 -24.67 15.65
N PHE A 85 -7.63 -25.51 14.68
CA PHE A 85 -7.87 -25.23 13.27
C PHE A 85 -9.37 -25.03 12.98
N GLN A 86 -10.23 -25.91 13.50
CA GLN A 86 -11.67 -25.78 13.35
C GLN A 86 -12.22 -24.51 14.01
N SER A 87 -11.74 -24.15 15.21
CA SER A 87 -12.10 -22.89 15.87
C SER A 87 -11.69 -21.69 15.02
N GLN A 88 -10.43 -21.64 14.58
CA GLN A 88 -9.91 -20.57 13.71
C GLN A 88 -10.74 -20.39 12.44
N CYS A 89 -11.06 -21.51 11.78
CA CYS A 89 -11.93 -21.50 10.61
C CYS A 89 -13.34 -20.94 10.88
N ARG A 90 -13.85 -21.05 12.11
CA ARG A 90 -15.12 -20.43 12.53
C ARG A 90 -14.94 -18.98 12.97
N ASP A 91 -13.78 -18.64 13.52
CA ASP A 91 -13.45 -17.32 14.06
C ASP A 91 -13.13 -16.28 12.96
N GLY A 92 -12.91 -16.71 11.72
CA GLY A 92 -12.70 -15.79 10.59
C GLY A 92 -11.25 -15.72 10.09
N TYR A 93 -10.34 -16.55 10.62
CA TYR A 93 -8.93 -16.49 10.25
C TYR A 93 -8.28 -17.88 10.27
N THR A 94 -7.26 -18.11 9.46
CA THR A 94 -6.45 -19.34 9.54
C THR A 94 -5.10 -19.15 8.86
N GLU A 95 -4.13 -20.00 9.18
CA GLU A 95 -2.79 -19.96 8.61
C GLU A 95 -2.50 -21.22 7.81
N ILE A 96 -2.21 -21.05 6.52
CA ILE A 96 -1.96 -22.15 5.60
C ILE A 96 -0.67 -21.88 4.83
N ALA A 97 0.13 -22.91 4.62
CA ALA A 97 1.29 -22.83 3.74
C ALA A 97 1.15 -23.74 2.52
N PHE A 98 1.63 -23.24 1.39
CA PHE A 98 1.90 -24.03 0.20
C PHE A 98 3.16 -24.86 0.41
N THR A 99 3.04 -26.18 0.28
CA THR A 99 4.12 -27.13 0.59
C THR A 99 5.25 -27.07 -0.44
N SER A 100 4.90 -26.88 -1.71
CA SER A 100 5.83 -26.84 -2.84
C SER A 100 6.67 -25.56 -2.87
N SER A 101 6.04 -24.41 -2.65
CA SER A 101 6.70 -23.10 -2.67
C SER A 101 7.23 -22.66 -1.31
N GLY A 102 6.77 -23.30 -0.22
CA GLY A 102 7.05 -22.87 1.15
C GLY A 102 6.38 -21.54 1.53
N THR A 103 5.44 -21.04 0.73
CA THR A 103 4.78 -19.75 0.96
C THR A 103 3.75 -19.90 2.07
N ASN A 104 3.92 -19.16 3.16
CA ASN A 104 2.94 -19.07 4.24
C ASN A 104 1.94 -17.93 3.98
N LEU A 105 0.66 -18.21 4.16
CA LEU A 105 -0.43 -17.25 4.02
C LEU A 105 -1.30 -17.25 5.28
N GLN A 106 -1.53 -16.05 5.79
CA GLN A 106 -2.58 -15.79 6.74
C GLN A 106 -3.85 -15.44 5.97
N LEU A 107 -4.82 -16.34 6.00
CA LEU A 107 -6.12 -16.16 5.39
C LEU A 107 -7.04 -15.51 6.41
N SER A 108 -7.74 -14.46 5.99
CA SER A 108 -8.86 -13.91 6.74
C SER A 108 -10.10 -13.93 5.87
N PHE A 109 -11.24 -14.19 6.48
CA PHE A 109 -12.54 -14.18 5.84
C PHE A 109 -13.50 -13.52 6.82
N SER A 110 -14.29 -12.59 6.32
CA SER A 110 -15.23 -11.89 7.17
C SER A 110 -16.34 -12.87 7.58
N PRO A 111 -16.65 -13.01 8.88
CA PRO A 111 -17.92 -13.58 9.27
C PRO A 111 -18.99 -12.62 8.76
N THR A 112 -19.66 -12.97 7.66
CA THR A 112 -20.73 -12.15 7.09
C THR A 112 -21.75 -11.87 8.19
N GLN A 113 -22.16 -10.60 8.35
CA GLN A 113 -23.32 -10.22 9.15
C GLN A 113 -24.54 -10.93 8.57
N GLY A 114 -24.91 -12.10 9.11
CA GLY A 114 -25.99 -12.92 8.54
C GLY A 114 -25.86 -14.44 8.67
N GLY A 115 -24.85 -14.97 9.35
CA GLY A 115 -24.89 -16.35 9.87
C GLY A 115 -24.40 -17.46 8.94
N TYR A 116 -24.05 -17.17 7.68
CA TYR A 116 -23.32 -18.10 6.82
C TYR A 116 -22.17 -17.35 6.12
N SER A 117 -20.93 -17.64 6.52
CA SER A 117 -19.76 -17.21 5.76
C SER A 117 -19.63 -18.15 4.57
N SER A 118 -19.98 -17.67 3.37
CA SER A 118 -19.74 -18.41 2.12
C SER A 118 -18.26 -18.75 1.90
N ASP A 119 -17.40 -18.14 2.69
CA ASP A 119 -15.96 -18.25 2.63
C ASP A 119 -15.44 -19.48 3.39
N VAL A 120 -16.20 -20.06 4.32
CA VAL A 120 -15.84 -21.30 5.02
C VAL A 120 -17.01 -22.28 5.06
N ASP A 121 -16.85 -23.42 4.40
CA ASP A 121 -17.89 -24.43 4.28
C ASP A 121 -17.38 -25.80 4.79
N PHE A 122 -17.97 -26.25 5.90
CA PHE A 122 -17.73 -27.57 6.50
C PHE A 122 -18.68 -28.65 5.98
N ASN A 123 -19.76 -28.26 5.31
CA ASN A 123 -20.83 -29.17 4.90
C ASN A 123 -20.67 -29.64 3.44
N LYS A 124 -19.86 -28.93 2.65
CA LYS A 124 -19.61 -29.28 1.25
C LYS A 124 -19.04 -30.68 1.05
N GLU A 125 -18.13 -31.11 1.93
CA GLU A 125 -17.56 -32.45 1.90
C GLU A 125 -17.24 -32.94 3.32
N PRO A 126 -17.70 -34.13 3.73
CA PRO A 126 -17.49 -34.62 5.08
C PRO A 126 -15.99 -34.83 5.36
N GLY A 127 -15.55 -34.41 6.55
CA GLY A 127 -14.15 -34.52 6.96
C GLY A 127 -13.22 -33.45 6.37
N LYS A 128 -13.73 -32.52 5.56
CA LYS A 128 -12.94 -31.42 4.98
C LYS A 128 -13.63 -30.09 5.18
N VAL A 129 -12.83 -29.03 5.23
CA VAL A 129 -13.32 -27.65 5.20
C VAL A 129 -12.88 -27.00 3.90
N HIS A 130 -13.85 -26.45 3.17
CA HIS A 130 -13.59 -25.65 1.99
C HIS A 130 -13.47 -24.19 2.40
N ILE A 131 -12.38 -23.55 2.01
CA ILE A 131 -12.08 -22.18 2.39
C ILE A 131 -11.92 -21.33 1.11
N ARG A 132 -12.40 -20.09 1.18
CA ARG A 132 -12.18 -19.04 0.20
C ARG A 132 -11.76 -17.79 0.95
N SER A 133 -10.73 -17.11 0.50
CA SER A 133 -10.28 -15.86 1.13
C SER A 133 -9.76 -14.92 0.07
N ARG A 134 -10.18 -13.66 0.14
CA ARG A 134 -9.75 -12.60 -0.78
C ARG A 134 -8.74 -11.71 -0.08
N PHE A 135 -7.64 -11.41 -0.74
CA PHE A 135 -6.63 -10.50 -0.21
C PHE A 135 -5.78 -9.89 -1.33
N ILE A 136 -4.99 -8.88 -0.99
CA ILE A 136 -4.07 -8.23 -1.92
C ILE A 136 -2.67 -8.75 -1.65
N MET A 137 -2.08 -9.45 -2.61
CA MET A 137 -0.70 -9.95 -2.55
C MET A 137 0.15 -9.20 -3.56
N ASN A 138 1.25 -8.59 -3.13
CA ASN A 138 2.18 -7.86 -4.02
C ASN A 138 1.49 -6.85 -4.96
N GLY A 139 0.37 -6.27 -4.51
CA GLY A 139 -0.45 -5.33 -5.29
C GLY A 139 -1.39 -5.96 -6.32
N VAL A 140 -1.63 -7.27 -6.27
CA VAL A 140 -2.63 -7.97 -7.08
C VAL A 140 -3.74 -8.46 -6.18
N CYS A 141 -4.99 -8.15 -6.51
CA CYS A 141 -6.17 -8.74 -5.89
C CYS A 141 -6.25 -10.22 -6.28
N VAL A 142 -6.10 -11.10 -5.30
CA VAL A 142 -6.17 -12.55 -5.46
C VAL A 142 -7.20 -13.15 -4.54
N ARG A 143 -7.72 -14.30 -4.94
CA ARG A 143 -8.61 -15.13 -4.15
C ARG A 143 -7.97 -16.49 -3.96
N TRP A 144 -7.66 -16.83 -2.72
CA TRP A 144 -7.31 -18.19 -2.36
C TRP A 144 -8.58 -19.04 -2.30
N LYS A 145 -8.49 -20.25 -2.83
CA LYS A 145 -9.56 -21.23 -2.82
C LYS A 145 -8.95 -22.62 -2.64
N GLY A 146 -9.54 -23.41 -1.77
CA GLY A 146 -9.04 -24.75 -1.52
C GLY A 146 -9.87 -25.48 -0.48
N TYR A 147 -9.42 -26.68 -0.15
CA TYR A 147 -9.94 -27.45 0.96
C TYR A 147 -8.80 -27.97 1.84
N VAL A 148 -9.11 -28.20 3.10
CA VAL A 148 -8.20 -28.83 4.07
C VAL A 148 -8.93 -29.95 4.79
N ASP A 149 -8.27 -31.09 4.91
CA ASP A 149 -8.72 -32.24 5.68
C ASP A 149 -8.64 -31.95 7.19
N LEU A 150 -9.74 -32.22 7.89
CA LEU A 150 -9.89 -31.90 9.30
C LEU A 150 -9.08 -32.82 10.22
N GLU A 151 -8.72 -34.03 9.77
CA GLU A 151 -7.93 -34.98 10.54
C GLU A 151 -6.44 -34.84 10.25
N ARG A 152 -6.08 -34.70 8.98
CA ARG A 152 -4.68 -34.67 8.53
C ARG A 152 -4.09 -33.27 8.53
N LEU A 153 -4.92 -32.23 8.55
CA LEU A 153 -4.50 -30.82 8.49
C LEU A 153 -3.70 -30.48 7.21
N ASP A 154 -3.93 -31.24 6.15
CA ASP A 154 -3.38 -31.04 4.81
C ASP A 154 -4.51 -31.01 3.77
N GLY A 155 -4.21 -30.52 2.57
CA GLY A 155 -5.22 -30.40 1.53
C GLY A 155 -4.65 -29.84 0.24
N ILE A 156 -5.54 -29.26 -0.56
CA ILE A 156 -5.19 -28.66 -1.85
C ILE A 156 -5.78 -27.26 -1.91
N GLY A 157 -5.01 -26.32 -2.42
CA GLY A 157 -5.48 -24.96 -2.66
C GLY A 157 -4.75 -24.31 -3.83
N CYS A 158 -5.36 -23.28 -4.38
CA CYS A 158 -4.79 -22.47 -5.45
C CYS A 158 -5.15 -20.99 -5.25
N LEU A 159 -4.39 -20.11 -5.90
CA LEU A 159 -4.74 -18.70 -6.07
C LEU A 159 -5.42 -18.48 -7.41
N GLU A 160 -6.54 -17.78 -7.39
CA GLU A 160 -7.24 -17.27 -8.55
C GLU A 160 -7.12 -15.73 -8.59
N PHE A 161 -7.08 -15.14 -9.78
CA PHE A 161 -7.18 -13.69 -9.92
C PHE A 161 -8.62 -13.24 -9.63
N ASP A 162 -8.79 -12.22 -8.77
CA ASP A 162 -10.12 -11.69 -8.43
C ASP A 162 -10.39 -10.42 -9.26
N GLU A 163 -10.94 -10.60 -10.47
CA GLU A 163 -11.26 -9.51 -11.41
C GLU A 163 -12.26 -8.50 -10.81
N ASP A 164 -13.23 -8.99 -10.03
CA ASP A 164 -14.26 -8.14 -9.42
C ASP A 164 -13.65 -7.23 -8.36
N CYS A 165 -12.84 -7.80 -7.46
CA CYS A 165 -12.13 -7.04 -6.43
C CYS A 165 -11.11 -6.09 -7.06
N ALA A 166 -10.39 -6.52 -8.10
CA ALA A 166 -9.46 -5.65 -8.83
C ALA A 166 -10.16 -4.43 -9.44
N ARG A 167 -11.35 -4.62 -10.04
CA ARG A 167 -12.14 -3.53 -10.61
C ARG A 167 -12.65 -2.55 -9.55
N VAL A 168 -13.16 -3.07 -8.43
CA VAL A 168 -13.68 -2.24 -7.33
C VAL A 168 -12.56 -1.42 -6.69
N GLU A 169 -11.41 -2.04 -6.41
CA GLU A 169 -10.25 -1.35 -5.83
C GLU A 169 -9.67 -0.31 -6.80
N ASP A 170 -9.60 -0.61 -8.11
CA ASP A 170 -9.15 0.37 -9.12
C ASP A 170 -10.12 1.55 -9.23
N GLN A 171 -11.44 1.30 -9.18
CA GLN A 171 -12.43 2.38 -9.16
C GLN A 171 -12.30 3.25 -7.90
N GLN A 172 -12.20 2.64 -6.72
CA GLN A 172 -12.02 3.38 -5.46
C GLN A 172 -10.74 4.23 -5.48
N LEU A 173 -9.65 3.67 -6.00
CA LEU A 173 -8.39 4.39 -6.15
C LEU A 173 -8.52 5.57 -7.11
N ARG A 174 -9.16 5.39 -8.27
CA ARG A 174 -9.38 6.46 -9.25
C ARG A 174 -10.22 7.60 -8.66
N GLU A 175 -11.28 7.26 -7.93
CA GLU A 175 -12.13 8.25 -7.26
C GLU A 175 -11.35 9.04 -6.20
N GLU A 176 -10.47 8.39 -5.44
CA GLU A 176 -9.64 9.05 -4.42
C GLU A 176 -8.58 9.96 -5.06
N ILE A 177 -7.97 9.52 -6.17
CA ILE A 177 -7.04 10.32 -6.98
C ILE A 177 -7.76 11.54 -7.58
N GLU A 178 -8.97 11.37 -8.10
CA GLU A 178 -9.73 12.46 -8.71
C GLU A 178 -10.14 13.51 -7.69
N LYS A 179 -10.66 13.07 -6.53
CA LYS A 179 -10.96 13.95 -5.39
C LYS A 179 -9.72 14.71 -4.94
N TYR A 180 -8.55 14.06 -4.94
CA TYR A 180 -7.30 14.73 -4.62
C TYR A 180 -6.90 15.77 -5.68
N LYS A 181 -6.91 15.40 -6.97
CA LYS A 181 -6.60 16.33 -8.07
C LYS A 181 -7.54 17.53 -8.08
N ALA A 182 -8.82 17.34 -7.78
CA ALA A 182 -9.79 18.42 -7.65
C ALA A 182 -9.41 19.38 -6.51
N LYS A 183 -9.11 18.87 -5.32
CA LYS A 183 -8.65 19.69 -4.18
C LYS A 183 -7.35 20.42 -4.46
N LEU A 184 -6.41 19.79 -5.18
CA LEU A 184 -5.15 20.42 -5.57
C LEU A 184 -5.40 21.57 -6.55
N ARG A 185 -6.26 21.37 -7.56
CA ARG A 185 -6.66 22.44 -8.50
C ARG A 185 -7.36 23.59 -7.79
N GLU A 186 -8.30 23.31 -6.88
CA GLU A 186 -8.96 24.36 -6.08
C GLU A 186 -7.96 25.16 -5.24
N PHE A 187 -6.95 24.50 -4.69
CA PHE A 187 -5.89 25.18 -3.94
C PHE A 187 -4.99 26.02 -4.86
N GLU A 188 -4.64 25.51 -6.04
CA GLU A 188 -3.87 26.24 -7.06
C GLU A 188 -4.65 27.46 -7.59
N ASP A 189 -5.93 27.33 -7.92
CA ASP A 189 -6.77 28.43 -8.39
C ASP A 189 -6.94 29.52 -7.32
N LYS A 190 -7.05 29.11 -6.04
CA LYS A 190 -7.11 30.06 -4.91
C LYS A 190 -5.79 30.77 -4.66
N SER A 191 -4.65 30.14 -5.00
CA SER A 191 -3.33 30.77 -4.94
C SER A 191 -3.03 31.68 -6.14
N ARG A 192 -3.75 31.51 -7.26
CA ARG A 192 -3.69 32.36 -8.46
C ARG A 192 -4.77 33.46 -8.45
N GLY A 193 -5.11 33.99 -7.27
CA GLY A 193 -6.01 35.14 -7.13
C GLY A 193 -5.66 36.27 -8.10
N PRO A 194 -6.66 37.01 -8.61
CA PRO A 194 -6.50 37.84 -9.79
C PRO A 194 -5.44 38.92 -9.55
N PHE A 195 -4.29 38.82 -10.25
CA PHE A 195 -3.48 39.99 -10.55
C PHE A 195 -4.36 40.91 -11.42
N LYS A 196 -5.15 41.77 -10.77
CA LYS A 196 -5.77 42.91 -11.43
C LYS A 196 -4.63 43.76 -11.98
N ASN A 197 -4.52 43.76 -13.30
CA ASN A 197 -3.72 44.70 -14.07
C ASN A 197 -4.04 46.13 -13.59
N PHE A 198 -3.16 46.71 -12.78
CA PHE A 198 -3.10 48.15 -12.57
C PHE A 198 -2.24 48.74 -13.69
N THR A 199 -2.74 48.63 -14.92
CA THR A 199 -2.18 49.37 -16.06
C THR A 199 -3.15 50.48 -16.42
N SER A 200 -2.61 51.69 -16.49
CA SER A 200 -3.21 52.93 -16.99
C SER A 200 -4.01 53.75 -15.97
N PHE A 201 -3.34 54.77 -15.41
CA PHE A 201 -3.76 56.16 -15.60
C PHE A 201 -2.53 57.06 -15.53
N GLY A 202 -1.90 57.25 -16.70
CA GLY A 202 -0.99 58.35 -16.93
C GLY A 202 -1.79 59.60 -17.33
N GLY A 203 -1.42 60.73 -16.71
CA GLY A 203 -1.41 62.09 -17.29
C GLY A 203 -2.70 62.69 -17.84
N GLY A 204 -3.17 63.77 -17.22
CA GLY A 204 -4.18 64.62 -17.83
C GLY A 204 -4.56 65.87 -17.04
N LYS A 205 -3.65 66.86 -17.08
CA LYS A 205 -3.82 68.31 -16.80
C LYS A 205 -4.37 68.78 -15.45
#